data_AF-A0A5C7A3Y2-F1
#
_entry.id   AF-A0A5C7A3Y2-F1
#
_cell.length_a   1.000
_cell.length_b   1.000
_cell.length_c   1.000
_cell.angle_alpha   90.00
_cell.angle_beta   90.00
_cell.angle_gamma   90.00
#
_symmetry.space_group_name_H-M   'P 1'
#
loop_
_entity.id
_entity.type
_entity.pdbx_description
1 polymer ?
#
loop_
_entity_poly.entity_id
_entity_poly.type
_entity_poly.pdbx_seq_one_letter_code
_entity_poly.pdbx_strand_id
1 'polypeptide(L)'
;MLNLTPRYTGTRIDELPAALQPLAAQSFTLARLYAGRGIIEPDELETTLSGLLPAEMLHGVTEAVRLLDVAIDEGQRILIVGDFDCDGATSTALMMRALTAMGAKVDFLVPDRFKYGYGLTPEIVELGIETYQPQVIVTVDNGISSHEGVARAQADGITVIITDHHLTTKPVPPAEAVVNPNQQDCDFTSKALVGVGVAFYVLGRLAKLRREAGKSTVQVSQYLDLVALGTIADVGILDKNNRILVHHGLAAIRQGRCCMGILALLEQAGRDPKKLHAQDFGFVLGPRINAAGRMDNMRIGIECLLTEDWPTAQRLAHELEQLNRNRRQVEGEMRTQADSIVESLNADDESDGSNSEDSNDSHNNDDSNDIIITKKAEKNPVTNNNDQRSIVLYQDNWHQGVIGIVAGRLKESYYRPSIVFAPADMERTNGDDAIKGSARSIAGVHIRDAIEQVAEQHPNLISHFGGHAMAAGLTIKRSNFEGFVTAFNDVLDELDDSVFAEQKYTDGTLQADDFSLWFVENLAEASIWGHGFAPPIFDGVFEVLSFKVLKDKHLKLSLRYPDVQYPIEAIYFNFDSSEWDYRAEKVHLLFELAINEWNGKKSLQLMVKDLAVII
;
A
#
# COMPACT_ATOMS: atom_id res chain seq x y z
N MET A 1 -3.67 -32.06 1.45
CA MET A 1 -4.03 -30.95 2.37
C MET A 1 -3.20 -29.73 2.02
N LEU A 2 -3.74 -28.52 2.20
CA LEU A 2 -2.98 -27.27 2.02
C LEU A 2 -1.74 -27.23 2.92
N ASN A 3 -0.65 -26.67 2.40
CA ASN A 3 0.57 -26.38 3.18
C ASN A 3 0.43 -24.98 3.79
N LEU A 4 -0.01 -24.90 5.04
CA LEU A 4 -0.31 -23.65 5.73
C LEU A 4 0.65 -23.43 6.90
N THR A 5 1.08 -22.19 7.10
CA THR A 5 1.89 -21.76 8.23
C THR A 5 0.99 -21.10 9.28
N PRO A 6 0.80 -21.71 10.47
CA PRO A 6 0.01 -21.09 11.52
C PRO A 6 0.73 -19.84 12.07
N ARG A 7 0.02 -18.72 12.20
CA ARG A 7 0.56 -17.52 12.87
C ARG A 7 0.78 -17.73 14.37
N TYR A 8 0.04 -18.67 14.95
CA TYR A 8 0.18 -19.07 16.34
C TYR A 8 0.04 -20.58 16.45
N THR A 9 1.01 -21.23 17.10
CA THR A 9 1.09 -22.70 17.17
C THR A 9 0.43 -23.28 18.43
N GLY A 10 0.19 -22.46 19.45
CA GLY A 10 -0.45 -22.93 20.68
C GLY A 10 -1.91 -23.32 20.44
N THR A 11 -2.30 -24.44 21.05
CA THR A 11 -3.62 -25.06 20.88
C THR A 11 -4.43 -25.08 22.18
N ARG A 12 -3.80 -24.71 23.31
CA ARG A 12 -4.41 -24.73 24.64
C ARG A 12 -4.39 -23.35 25.28
N ILE A 13 -5.32 -23.10 26.20
CA ILE A 13 -5.44 -21.81 26.89
C ILE A 13 -4.17 -21.48 27.69
N ASP A 14 -3.55 -22.48 28.33
CA ASP A 14 -2.34 -22.32 29.13
C ASP A 14 -1.09 -21.98 28.30
N GLU A 15 -1.17 -22.12 26.98
CA GLU A 15 -0.10 -21.74 26.05
C GLU A 15 -0.20 -20.28 25.61
N LEU A 16 -1.39 -19.65 25.72
CA LEU A 16 -1.58 -18.23 25.39
C LEU A 16 -0.84 -17.32 26.38
N PRO A 17 -0.45 -16.10 25.95
CA PRO A 17 0.02 -15.06 26.87
C PRO A 17 -0.91 -14.94 28.07
N ALA A 18 -0.36 -14.92 29.27
CA ALA A 18 -1.12 -15.03 30.52
C ALA A 18 -2.25 -13.97 30.60
N ALA A 19 -1.99 -12.75 30.12
CA ALA A 19 -2.96 -11.67 30.12
C ALA A 19 -4.10 -11.85 29.09
N LEU A 20 -3.93 -12.71 28.08
CA LEU A 20 -4.98 -13.06 27.11
C LEU A 20 -5.81 -14.29 27.52
N GLN A 21 -5.39 -15.05 28.52
CA GLN A 21 -6.14 -16.23 28.98
C GLN A 21 -7.57 -15.91 29.47
N PRO A 22 -7.85 -14.78 30.14
CA PRO A 22 -9.22 -14.39 30.46
C PRO A 22 -10.10 -14.13 29.23
N LEU A 23 -9.52 -13.61 28.13
CA LEU A 23 -10.23 -13.44 26.86
C LEU A 23 -10.53 -14.80 26.22
N ALA A 24 -9.62 -15.77 26.36
CA ALA A 24 -9.80 -17.12 25.83
C ALA A 24 -11.00 -17.85 26.45
N ALA A 25 -11.40 -17.49 27.67
CA ALA A 25 -12.62 -18.00 28.30
C ALA A 25 -13.91 -17.47 27.62
N GLN A 26 -13.84 -16.34 26.90
CA GLN A 26 -14.96 -15.75 26.14
C GLN A 26 -14.91 -16.16 24.67
N SER A 27 -13.72 -16.12 24.07
CA SER A 27 -13.47 -16.61 22.71
C SER A 27 -12.00 -17.03 22.59
N PHE A 28 -11.77 -18.34 22.54
CA PHE A 28 -10.44 -18.88 22.32
C PHE A 28 -9.88 -18.45 20.95
N THR A 29 -10.74 -18.42 19.93
CA THR A 29 -10.39 -17.98 18.57
C THR A 29 -9.84 -16.56 18.55
N LEU A 30 -10.50 -15.60 19.22
CA LEU A 30 -9.99 -14.22 19.28
C LEU A 30 -8.67 -14.12 20.06
N ALA A 31 -8.56 -14.80 21.21
CA ALA A 31 -7.33 -14.79 21.99
C ALA A 31 -6.14 -15.38 21.21
N ARG A 32 -6.36 -16.50 20.50
CA ARG A 32 -5.37 -17.12 19.62
C ARG A 32 -4.98 -16.19 18.47
N LEU A 33 -5.97 -15.55 17.86
CA LEU A 33 -5.75 -14.60 16.77
C LEU A 33 -4.87 -13.44 17.23
N TYR A 34 -5.18 -12.80 18.36
CA TYR A 34 -4.40 -11.69 18.87
C TYR A 34 -2.97 -12.10 19.26
N ALA A 35 -2.81 -13.26 19.90
CA ALA A 35 -1.49 -13.81 20.19
C ALA A 35 -0.67 -14.05 18.92
N GLY A 36 -1.31 -14.55 17.85
CA GLY A 36 -0.69 -14.70 16.52
C GLY A 36 -0.31 -13.39 15.83
N ARG A 37 -0.75 -12.24 16.35
CA ARG A 37 -0.32 -10.90 15.92
C ARG A 37 0.66 -10.25 16.88
N GLY A 38 1.20 -11.01 17.83
CA GLY A 38 2.18 -10.53 18.79
C GLY A 38 1.58 -9.73 19.95
N ILE A 39 0.25 -9.70 20.10
CA ILE A 39 -0.39 -9.08 21.26
C ILE A 39 -0.11 -9.93 22.48
N ILE A 40 0.42 -9.32 23.53
CA ILE A 40 0.71 -9.97 24.80
C ILE A 40 -0.19 -9.44 25.92
N GLU A 41 -0.61 -8.18 25.84
CA GLU A 41 -1.46 -7.51 26.83
C GLU A 41 -2.76 -6.97 26.19
N PRO A 42 -3.93 -7.12 26.83
CA PRO A 42 -5.20 -6.58 26.31
C PRO A 42 -5.18 -5.06 26.04
N ASP A 43 -4.42 -4.29 26.83
CA ASP A 43 -4.28 -2.84 26.66
C ASP A 43 -3.67 -2.45 25.31
N GLU A 44 -3.04 -3.38 24.59
CA GLU A 44 -2.57 -3.14 23.22
C GLU A 44 -3.70 -3.09 22.20
N LEU A 45 -4.89 -3.61 22.54
CA LEU A 45 -6.08 -3.57 21.70
C LEU A 45 -6.91 -2.29 21.89
N GLU A 46 -6.66 -1.54 22.96
CA GLU A 46 -7.38 -0.32 23.29
C GLU A 46 -7.22 0.76 22.21
N THR A 47 -8.33 1.31 21.73
CA THR A 47 -8.37 2.32 20.67
C THR A 47 -8.66 3.73 21.18
N THR A 48 -8.59 3.99 22.49
CA THR A 48 -8.88 5.32 23.06
C THR A 48 -7.80 6.35 22.71
N LEU A 49 -8.20 7.61 22.46
CA LEU A 49 -7.26 8.71 22.16
C LEU A 49 -6.22 8.96 23.26
N SER A 50 -6.51 8.64 24.52
CA SER A 50 -5.54 8.72 25.63
C SER A 50 -4.41 7.71 25.52
N GLY A 51 -4.56 6.68 24.70
CA GLY A 51 -3.53 5.68 24.40
C GLY A 51 -2.54 6.11 23.31
N LEU A 52 -2.72 7.29 22.69
CA LEU A 52 -1.75 7.84 21.74
C LEU A 52 -0.42 8.15 22.45
N LEU A 53 0.68 7.97 21.73
CA LEU A 53 2.01 8.27 22.25
C LEU A 53 2.17 9.78 22.51
N PRO A 54 2.99 10.20 23.48
CA PRO A 54 3.28 11.61 23.68
C PRO A 54 3.99 12.22 22.48
N ALA A 55 3.48 13.34 21.99
CA ALA A 55 4.06 14.04 20.83
C ALA A 55 5.52 14.43 21.08
N GLU A 56 5.89 14.76 22.33
CA GLU A 56 7.23 15.17 22.75
C GLU A 56 8.32 14.13 22.48
N MET A 57 7.94 12.86 22.27
CA MET A 57 8.88 11.80 21.88
C MET A 57 9.29 11.86 20.40
N LEU A 58 8.56 12.60 19.56
CA LEU A 58 8.98 12.87 18.18
C LEU A 58 10.14 13.86 18.19
N HIS A 59 11.31 13.40 17.78
CA HIS A 59 12.47 14.25 17.61
C HIS A 59 12.16 15.42 16.66
N GLY A 60 12.70 16.61 16.96
CA GLY A 60 12.46 17.85 16.20
C GLY A 60 11.10 18.53 16.41
N VAL A 61 10.09 17.86 17.01
CA VAL A 61 8.72 18.40 17.11
C VAL A 61 8.66 19.72 17.88
N THR A 62 9.49 19.89 18.91
CA THR A 62 9.47 21.08 19.76
C THR A 62 9.94 22.30 18.98
N GLU A 63 10.99 22.15 18.18
CA GLU A 63 11.52 23.24 17.35
C GLU A 63 10.58 23.55 16.18
N ALA A 64 10.03 22.53 15.51
CA ALA A 64 9.03 22.71 14.47
C ALA A 64 7.80 23.51 14.97
N VAL A 65 7.27 23.14 16.14
CA VAL A 65 6.14 23.84 16.76
C VAL A 65 6.50 25.28 17.12
N ARG A 66 7.70 25.53 17.65
CA ARG A 66 8.17 26.88 17.98
C ARG A 66 8.25 27.77 16.74
N LEU A 67 8.83 27.26 15.65
CA LEU A 67 8.96 27.97 14.38
C LEU A 67 7.60 28.27 13.76
N LEU A 68 6.66 27.31 13.78
CA LEU A 68 5.29 27.52 13.30
C LEU A 68 4.52 28.56 14.14
N ASP A 69 4.64 28.53 15.47
CA ASP A 69 3.99 29.52 16.34
C ASP A 69 4.48 30.94 16.05
N VAL A 70 5.79 31.11 15.87
CA VAL A 70 6.41 32.39 15.47
C VAL A 70 5.91 32.82 14.09
N ALA A 71 5.92 31.92 13.10
CA ALA A 71 5.49 32.22 11.75
C ALA A 71 4.03 32.71 11.69
N ILE A 72 3.14 32.11 12.50
CA ILE A 72 1.74 32.54 12.62
C ILE A 72 1.65 33.93 13.23
N ASP A 73 2.34 34.18 14.35
CA ASP A 73 2.24 35.45 15.08
C ASP A 73 2.86 36.63 14.30
N GLU A 74 3.93 36.39 13.56
CA GLU A 74 4.57 37.38 12.69
C GLU A 74 3.85 37.54 11.33
N GLY A 75 2.84 36.70 11.06
CA GLY A 75 2.09 36.72 9.81
C GLY A 75 2.95 36.40 8.59
N GLN A 76 3.96 35.53 8.76
CA GLN A 76 4.83 35.02 7.72
C GLN A 76 4.05 34.17 6.72
N ARG A 77 4.47 34.16 5.45
CA ARG A 77 3.93 33.27 4.42
C ARG A 77 4.53 31.88 4.55
N ILE A 78 3.69 30.91 4.85
CA ILE A 78 4.04 29.50 4.97
C ILE A 78 3.66 28.79 3.67
N LEU A 79 4.60 28.08 3.05
CA LEU A 79 4.34 27.22 1.90
C LEU A 79 4.46 25.75 2.31
N ILE A 80 3.36 25.00 2.17
CA ILE A 80 3.36 23.55 2.34
C ILE A 80 3.81 22.90 1.03
N VAL A 81 4.89 22.12 1.07
CA VAL A 81 5.37 21.34 -0.08
C VAL A 81 5.00 19.87 0.13
N GLY A 82 3.93 19.43 -0.54
CA GLY A 82 3.37 18.08 -0.39
C GLY A 82 3.86 17.08 -1.42
N ASP A 83 3.54 15.81 -1.18
CA ASP A 83 3.79 14.70 -2.11
C ASP A 83 2.58 14.45 -3.05
N PHE A 84 2.80 13.65 -4.10
CA PHE A 84 1.86 13.37 -5.19
C PHE A 84 1.03 12.10 -4.98
N ASP A 85 0.88 11.62 -3.75
CA ASP A 85 -0.01 10.52 -3.42
C ASP A 85 -1.05 10.93 -2.37
N CYS A 86 -1.82 9.96 -1.88
CA CYS A 86 -2.92 10.18 -0.97
C CYS A 86 -2.43 10.60 0.42
N ASP A 87 -1.27 10.16 0.88
CA ASP A 87 -0.74 10.58 2.18
C ASP A 87 -0.22 12.01 2.10
N GLY A 88 0.55 12.35 1.06
CA GLY A 88 0.95 13.73 0.77
C GLY A 88 -0.25 14.68 0.60
N ALA A 89 -1.30 14.24 -0.10
CA ALA A 89 -2.51 15.03 -0.29
C ALA A 89 -3.29 15.26 1.01
N THR A 90 -3.46 14.22 1.83
CA THR A 90 -4.16 14.33 3.12
C THR A 90 -3.35 15.11 4.15
N SER A 91 -2.02 14.95 4.17
CA SER A 91 -1.08 15.74 4.97
C SER A 91 -1.16 17.22 4.63
N THR A 92 -1.13 17.54 3.33
CA THR A 92 -1.27 18.92 2.84
C THR A 92 -2.62 19.51 3.25
N ALA A 93 -3.72 18.78 3.01
CA ALA A 93 -5.05 19.23 3.38
C ALA A 93 -5.18 19.47 4.89
N LEU A 94 -4.60 18.60 5.72
CA LEU A 94 -4.59 18.72 7.17
C LEU A 94 -3.81 19.96 7.63
N MET A 95 -2.58 20.17 7.13
CA MET A 95 -1.76 21.36 7.43
C MET A 95 -2.49 22.64 7.05
N MET A 96 -2.99 22.73 5.81
CA MET A 96 -3.72 23.88 5.30
C MET A 96 -4.93 24.22 6.17
N ARG A 97 -5.78 23.23 6.50
CA ARG A 97 -6.98 23.45 7.32
C ARG A 97 -6.64 23.91 8.74
N ALA A 98 -5.71 23.21 9.40
CA ALA A 98 -5.38 23.49 10.78
C ALA A 98 -4.63 24.82 10.94
N LEU A 99 -3.62 25.10 10.11
CA LEU A 99 -2.84 26.34 10.17
C LEU A 99 -3.72 27.56 9.82
N THR A 100 -4.57 27.45 8.79
CA THR A 100 -5.53 28.51 8.46
C THR A 100 -6.46 28.81 9.64
N ALA A 101 -6.99 27.77 10.30
CA ALA A 101 -7.85 27.94 11.48
C ALA A 101 -7.10 28.60 12.67
N MET A 102 -5.77 28.45 12.75
CA MET A 102 -4.93 29.13 13.75
C MET A 102 -4.52 30.56 13.35
N GLY A 103 -4.90 31.01 12.14
CA GLY A 103 -4.64 32.36 11.62
C GLY A 103 -3.40 32.49 10.73
N ALA A 104 -2.80 31.37 10.29
CA ALA A 104 -1.65 31.38 9.40
C ALA A 104 -1.99 31.91 7.99
N LYS A 105 -1.02 32.51 7.31
CA LYS A 105 -1.05 32.72 5.85
C LYS A 105 -0.35 31.55 5.20
N VAL A 106 -1.13 30.61 4.68
CA VAL A 106 -0.62 29.34 4.19
C VAL A 106 -1.09 29.08 2.77
N ASP A 107 -0.15 28.69 1.91
CA ASP A 107 -0.37 28.18 0.56
C ASP A 107 0.26 26.78 0.45
N PHE A 108 -0.04 26.06 -0.64
CA PHE A 108 0.60 24.78 -0.91
C PHE A 108 1.10 24.68 -2.35
N LEU A 109 2.15 23.88 -2.52
CA LEU A 109 2.73 23.48 -3.80
C LEU A 109 2.89 21.96 -3.78
N VAL A 110 2.43 21.30 -4.85
CA VAL A 110 2.74 19.89 -5.10
C VAL A 110 3.49 19.81 -6.42
N PRO A 111 4.73 19.29 -6.42
CA PRO A 111 5.53 19.25 -7.62
C PRO A 111 5.07 18.15 -8.57
N ASP A 112 5.23 18.41 -9.87
CA ASP A 112 5.19 17.34 -10.86
C ASP A 112 6.47 16.51 -10.73
N ARG A 113 6.33 15.29 -10.20
CA ARG A 113 7.45 14.35 -10.01
C ARG A 113 8.19 14.01 -11.31
N PHE A 114 7.52 14.09 -12.45
CA PHE A 114 8.11 13.78 -13.74
C PHE A 114 8.99 14.91 -14.23
N LYS A 115 8.67 16.15 -13.86
CA LYS A 115 9.42 17.35 -14.25
C LYS A 115 10.52 17.74 -13.27
N TYR A 116 10.23 17.70 -11.97
CA TYR A 116 11.12 18.26 -10.94
C TYR A 116 11.75 17.21 -10.02
N GLY A 117 11.44 15.93 -10.22
CA GLY A 117 11.91 14.86 -9.33
C GLY A 117 11.09 14.74 -8.04
N TYR A 118 11.62 13.95 -7.10
CA TYR A 118 10.95 13.62 -5.83
C TYR A 118 11.44 14.51 -4.66
N GLY A 119 10.52 14.92 -3.78
CA GLY A 119 10.80 15.72 -2.58
C GLY A 119 11.09 17.19 -2.85
N LEU A 120 11.68 17.90 -1.87
CA LEU A 120 12.06 19.31 -2.02
C LEU A 120 13.38 19.43 -2.81
N THR A 121 13.29 19.76 -4.10
CA THR A 121 14.44 20.03 -4.97
C THR A 121 14.71 21.53 -5.11
N PRO A 122 15.92 21.94 -5.54
CA PRO A 122 16.21 23.35 -5.82
C PRO A 122 15.20 24.02 -6.76
N GLU A 123 14.76 23.31 -7.81
CA GLU A 123 13.80 23.80 -8.79
C GLU A 123 12.41 24.04 -8.17
N ILE A 124 12.01 23.19 -7.21
CA ILE A 124 10.75 23.36 -6.48
C ILE A 124 10.81 24.57 -5.55
N VAL A 125 11.96 24.78 -4.90
CA VAL A 125 12.19 25.98 -4.08
C VAL A 125 12.12 27.23 -4.94
N GLU A 126 12.75 27.24 -6.11
CA GLU A 126 12.70 28.36 -7.06
C GLU A 126 11.28 28.65 -7.53
N LEU A 127 10.53 27.62 -7.93
CA LEU A 127 9.13 27.75 -8.28
C LEU A 127 8.29 28.31 -7.12
N GLY A 128 8.55 27.84 -5.89
CA GLY A 128 7.91 28.33 -4.68
C GLY A 128 8.18 29.81 -4.43
N ILE A 129 9.43 30.25 -4.59
CA ILE A 129 9.85 31.65 -4.47
C ILE A 129 9.16 32.53 -5.50
N GLU A 130 9.21 32.13 -6.77
CA GLU A 130 8.62 32.87 -7.89
C GLU A 130 7.11 33.05 -7.71
N THR A 131 6.42 32.02 -7.22
CA THR A 131 4.96 31.98 -7.17
C THR A 131 4.38 32.52 -5.87
N TYR A 132 4.97 32.17 -4.72
CA TYR A 132 4.38 32.39 -3.39
C TYR A 132 5.24 33.26 -2.47
N GLN A 133 6.52 33.47 -2.80
CA GLN A 133 7.48 34.23 -2.00
C GLN A 133 7.48 33.80 -0.52
N PRO A 134 7.61 32.49 -0.18
CA PRO A 134 7.48 32.02 1.18
C PRO A 134 8.60 32.55 2.08
N GLN A 135 8.30 32.65 3.37
CA GLN A 135 9.29 32.90 4.43
C GLN A 135 9.56 31.62 5.22
N VAL A 136 8.60 30.68 5.20
CA VAL A 136 8.71 29.34 5.77
C VAL A 136 8.24 28.32 4.74
N ILE A 137 9.01 27.26 4.55
CA ILE A 137 8.61 26.06 3.81
C ILE A 137 8.42 24.94 4.82
N VAL A 138 7.30 24.22 4.71
CA VAL A 138 7.04 23.00 5.47
C VAL A 138 6.86 21.86 4.47
N THR A 139 7.77 20.89 4.45
CA THR A 139 7.53 19.67 3.66
C THR A 139 6.61 18.74 4.43
N VAL A 140 5.68 18.09 3.72
CA VAL A 140 4.83 17.05 4.27
C VAL A 140 4.95 15.79 3.45
N ASP A 141 5.15 14.66 4.13
CA ASP A 141 5.31 13.35 3.52
C ASP A 141 6.53 13.24 2.58
N ASN A 142 7.48 14.16 2.73
CA ASN A 142 8.74 14.15 2.01
C ASN A 142 9.77 15.03 2.73
N GLY A 143 11.01 15.01 2.23
CA GLY A 143 12.04 15.95 2.61
C GLY A 143 13.19 15.36 3.41
N ILE A 144 13.10 14.15 3.96
CA ILE A 144 14.16 13.53 4.78
C ILE A 144 15.48 13.33 4.02
N SER A 145 15.46 13.42 2.69
CA SER A 145 16.65 13.35 1.82
C SER A 145 16.94 14.65 1.04
N SER A 146 16.23 15.74 1.31
CA SER A 146 16.25 16.97 0.50
C SER A 146 17.35 17.96 0.88
N HIS A 147 18.61 17.52 0.89
CA HIS A 147 19.75 18.37 1.28
C HIS A 147 19.91 19.61 0.38
N GLU A 148 19.86 19.43 -0.94
CA GLU A 148 20.08 20.51 -1.90
C GLU A 148 18.91 21.51 -1.91
N GLY A 149 17.67 21.02 -1.80
CA GLY A 149 16.49 21.88 -1.66
C GLY A 149 16.54 22.72 -0.38
N VAL A 150 16.94 22.13 0.75
CA VAL A 150 17.12 22.88 2.01
C VAL A 150 18.19 23.96 1.84
N ALA A 151 19.36 23.62 1.29
CA ALA A 151 20.44 24.59 1.07
C ALA A 151 20.00 25.74 0.13
N ARG A 152 19.24 25.41 -0.92
CA ARG A 152 18.69 26.40 -1.86
C ARG A 152 17.71 27.33 -1.15
N ALA A 153 16.83 26.84 -0.30
CA ALA A 153 15.88 27.68 0.45
C ALA A 153 16.59 28.61 1.44
N GLN A 154 17.59 28.08 2.16
CA GLN A 154 18.39 28.84 3.12
C GLN A 154 19.21 29.96 2.45
N ALA A 155 19.63 29.78 1.20
CA ALA A 155 20.32 30.82 0.44
C ALA A 155 19.47 32.10 0.26
N ASP A 156 18.13 31.99 0.30
CA ASP A 156 17.19 33.11 0.26
C ASP A 156 16.60 33.46 1.64
N GLY A 157 17.17 32.92 2.72
CA GLY A 157 16.73 33.18 4.09
C GLY A 157 15.37 32.56 4.46
N ILE A 158 14.95 31.52 3.72
CA ILE A 158 13.69 30.81 3.97
C ILE A 158 13.92 29.75 5.04
N THR A 159 13.09 29.74 6.07
CA THR A 159 13.09 28.69 7.10
C THR A 159 12.48 27.41 6.53
N VAL A 160 13.11 26.26 6.74
CA VAL A 160 12.60 24.96 6.32
C VAL A 160 12.30 24.07 7.54
N ILE A 161 11.06 23.56 7.57
CA ILE A 161 10.62 22.53 8.51
C ILE A 161 10.31 21.28 7.69
N ILE A 162 10.90 20.15 8.05
CA ILE A 162 10.64 18.87 7.40
C ILE A 162 9.69 18.05 8.27
N THR A 163 8.57 17.60 7.71
CA THR A 163 7.71 16.57 8.31
C THR A 163 7.60 15.40 7.35
N ASP A 164 8.13 14.25 7.76
CA ASP A 164 8.30 13.08 6.89
C ASP A 164 8.25 11.80 7.73
N HIS A 165 8.11 10.66 7.09
CA HIS A 165 8.15 9.34 7.73
C HIS A 165 9.07 8.34 7.02
N HIS A 166 9.59 8.68 5.84
CA HIS A 166 10.46 7.78 5.08
C HIS A 166 11.71 7.36 5.88
N LEU A 167 12.14 6.11 5.67
CA LEU A 167 13.36 5.59 6.27
C LEU A 167 14.58 6.36 5.74
N THR A 168 15.53 6.68 6.62
CA THR A 168 16.82 7.25 6.24
C THR A 168 17.97 6.55 6.95
N THR A 169 19.00 6.18 6.19
CA THR A 169 20.29 5.71 6.71
C THR A 169 21.38 6.78 6.62
N LYS A 170 21.06 7.92 6.01
CA LYS A 170 21.99 9.04 5.78
C LYS A 170 21.75 10.15 6.84
N PRO A 171 22.74 11.02 7.07
CA PRO A 171 22.53 12.22 7.89
C PRO A 171 21.32 13.00 7.38
N VAL A 172 20.51 13.56 8.28
CA VAL A 172 19.35 14.36 7.90
C VAL A 172 19.77 15.71 7.29
N PRO A 173 18.93 16.33 6.43
CA PRO A 173 19.18 17.67 5.92
C PRO A 173 19.31 18.70 7.05
N PRO A 174 20.14 19.75 6.89
CA PRO A 174 20.35 20.79 7.90
C PRO A 174 19.20 21.81 7.92
N ALA A 175 17.95 21.35 7.93
CA ALA A 175 16.77 22.18 8.07
C ALA A 175 16.61 22.64 9.53
N GLU A 176 15.91 23.76 9.75
CA GLU A 176 15.74 24.33 11.09
C GLU A 176 14.96 23.40 12.03
N ALA A 177 14.08 22.55 11.48
CA ALA A 177 13.52 21.42 12.20
C ALA A 177 13.26 20.23 11.26
N VAL A 178 13.49 19.01 11.75
CA VAL A 178 13.17 17.76 11.04
C VAL A 178 12.41 16.85 11.98
N VAL A 179 11.14 16.58 11.66
CA VAL A 179 10.25 15.69 12.42
C VAL A 179 10.01 14.44 11.59
N ASN A 180 10.64 13.33 11.97
CA ASN A 180 10.42 12.04 11.35
C ASN A 180 10.60 10.91 12.39
N PRO A 181 9.62 10.01 12.56
CA PRO A 181 9.70 8.92 13.54
C PRO A 181 10.90 7.99 13.27
N ASN A 182 11.34 7.87 12.03
CA ASN A 182 12.42 7.00 11.58
C ASN A 182 13.82 7.64 11.60
N GLN A 183 13.98 8.80 12.24
CA GLN A 183 15.30 9.32 12.58
C GLN A 183 16.00 8.39 13.59
N GLN A 184 17.32 8.27 13.47
CA GLN A 184 18.15 7.40 14.33
C GLN A 184 18.01 7.75 15.82
N ASP A 185 17.89 9.04 16.14
CA ASP A 185 17.83 9.55 17.52
C ASP A 185 16.40 9.90 17.98
N CYS A 186 15.38 9.28 17.38
CA CYS A 186 13.98 9.53 17.73
C CYS A 186 13.42 8.47 18.69
N ASP A 187 12.93 8.90 19.85
CA ASP A 187 12.38 8.02 20.89
C ASP A 187 10.92 7.60 20.64
N PHE A 188 10.26 8.19 19.64
CA PHE A 188 8.88 7.85 19.30
C PHE A 188 8.80 6.38 18.85
N THR A 189 8.08 5.55 19.62
CA THR A 189 8.11 4.08 19.45
C THR A 189 7.31 3.59 18.25
N SER A 190 6.28 4.33 17.84
CA SER A 190 5.51 4.05 16.61
C SER A 190 6.30 4.52 15.38
N LYS A 191 7.26 3.72 14.94
CA LYS A 191 8.02 3.91 13.69
C LYS A 191 7.16 3.78 12.42
N ALA A 192 5.94 3.27 12.60
CA ALA A 192 4.93 3.06 11.56
C ALA A 192 4.11 4.30 11.18
N LEU A 193 4.28 5.43 11.88
CA LEU A 193 3.52 6.64 11.61
C LEU A 193 3.79 7.10 10.16
N VAL A 194 2.74 7.42 9.40
CA VAL A 194 2.87 7.95 8.04
C VAL A 194 2.92 9.49 8.03
N GLY A 195 3.17 10.13 6.89
CA GLY A 195 3.24 11.57 6.72
C GLY A 195 2.06 12.33 7.37
N VAL A 196 0.81 11.91 7.12
CA VAL A 196 -0.37 12.61 7.71
C VAL A 196 -0.44 12.44 9.22
N GLY A 197 0.07 11.32 9.73
CA GLY A 197 0.23 11.07 11.15
C GLY A 197 1.25 12.02 11.78
N VAL A 198 2.41 12.20 11.14
CA VAL A 198 3.43 13.17 11.60
C VAL A 198 2.85 14.58 11.64
N ALA A 199 2.16 14.99 10.56
CA ALA A 199 1.48 16.28 10.49
C ALA A 199 0.46 16.45 11.63
N PHE A 200 -0.35 15.42 11.91
CA PHE A 200 -1.31 15.42 13.01
C PHE A 200 -0.66 15.68 14.37
N TYR A 201 0.48 15.03 14.65
CA TYR A 201 1.21 15.19 15.91
C TYR A 201 1.81 16.60 16.06
N VAL A 202 2.45 17.12 15.00
CA VAL A 202 3.01 18.48 14.98
C VAL A 202 1.90 19.51 15.25
N LEU A 203 0.79 19.43 14.50
CA LEU A 203 -0.34 20.34 14.63
C LEU A 203 -1.05 20.20 15.98
N GLY A 204 -1.18 18.98 16.51
CA GLY A 204 -1.76 18.72 17.82
C GLY A 204 -0.97 19.41 18.93
N ARG A 205 0.37 19.35 18.87
CA ARG A 205 1.25 20.01 19.84
C ARG A 205 1.22 21.53 19.69
N LEU A 206 1.22 22.04 18.46
CA LEU A 206 1.06 23.47 18.16
C LEU A 206 -0.26 24.02 18.70
N ALA A 207 -1.37 23.32 18.44
CA ALA A 207 -2.70 23.69 18.94
C ALA A 207 -2.73 23.74 20.47
N LYS A 208 -2.12 22.75 21.13
CA LYS A 208 -2.02 22.73 22.60
C LYS A 208 -1.24 23.94 23.12
N LEU A 209 -0.06 24.21 22.56
CA LEU A 209 0.77 25.37 22.95
C LEU A 209 0.01 26.69 22.77
N ARG A 210 -0.63 26.89 21.62
CA ARG A 210 -1.39 28.11 21.33
C ARG A 210 -2.59 28.29 22.27
N ARG A 211 -3.30 27.20 22.57
CA ARG A 211 -4.41 27.21 23.55
C ARG A 211 -3.96 27.60 24.95
N GLU A 212 -2.85 27.03 25.43
CA GLU A 212 -2.26 27.35 26.74
C GLU A 212 -1.81 28.82 26.81
N ALA A 213 -1.39 29.39 25.68
CA ALA A 213 -1.04 30.81 25.54
C ALA A 213 -2.23 31.74 25.26
N GLY A 214 -3.47 31.23 25.17
CA GLY A 214 -4.66 32.03 24.85
C GLY A 214 -4.70 32.58 23.41
N LYS A 215 -3.91 32.00 22.49
CA LYS A 215 -3.86 32.36 21.07
C LYS A 215 -4.92 31.60 20.26
N SER A 216 -5.11 32.00 19.00
CA SER A 216 -6.00 31.28 18.07
C SER A 216 -5.54 29.83 17.89
N THR A 217 -6.47 28.88 17.99
CA THR A 217 -6.22 27.44 18.00
C THR A 217 -7.38 26.67 17.37
N VAL A 218 -7.16 25.39 17.04
CA VAL A 218 -8.19 24.46 16.55
C VAL A 218 -8.16 23.13 17.31
N GLN A 219 -9.26 22.37 17.29
CA GLN A 219 -9.29 20.99 17.77
C GLN A 219 -8.85 20.05 16.64
N VAL A 220 -7.55 19.72 16.58
CA VAL A 220 -6.96 18.93 15.48
C VAL A 220 -7.59 17.53 15.35
N SER A 221 -8.08 16.94 16.44
CA SER A 221 -8.77 15.63 16.43
C SER A 221 -10.04 15.60 15.56
N GLN A 222 -10.57 16.74 15.14
CA GLN A 222 -11.70 16.78 14.21
C GLN A 222 -11.31 16.38 12.78
N TYR A 223 -10.02 16.34 12.45
CA TYR A 223 -9.48 15.99 11.14
C TYR A 223 -8.93 14.56 11.06
N LEU A 224 -9.32 13.68 11.99
CA LEU A 224 -8.87 12.28 12.01
C LEU A 224 -9.39 11.48 10.81
N ASP A 225 -10.42 11.96 10.11
CA ASP A 225 -10.86 11.44 8.83
C ASP A 225 -9.78 11.49 7.74
N LEU A 226 -9.05 12.62 7.64
CA LEU A 226 -7.90 12.76 6.75
C LEU A 226 -6.76 11.84 7.18
N VAL A 227 -6.48 11.78 8.49
CA VAL A 227 -5.41 10.94 9.04
C VAL A 227 -5.67 9.46 8.75
N ALA A 228 -6.91 8.99 8.96
CA ALA A 228 -7.28 7.60 8.68
C ALA A 228 -7.16 7.25 7.19
N LEU A 229 -7.58 8.16 6.31
CA LEU A 229 -7.47 7.99 4.86
C LEU A 229 -6.01 7.89 4.42
N GLY A 230 -5.15 8.85 4.80
CA GLY A 230 -3.72 8.84 4.44
C GLY A 230 -3.01 7.59 4.97
N THR A 231 -3.20 7.27 6.26
CA THR A 231 -2.58 6.10 6.91
C THR A 231 -2.87 4.79 6.18
N ILE A 232 -4.12 4.53 5.81
CA ILE A 232 -4.46 3.29 5.12
C ILE A 232 -4.08 3.34 3.63
N ALA A 233 -4.21 4.50 2.98
CA ALA A 233 -3.88 4.63 1.56
C ALA A 233 -2.37 4.49 1.29
N ASP A 234 -1.53 4.84 2.26
CA ASP A 234 -0.08 4.61 2.25
C ASP A 234 0.31 3.16 2.65
N VAL A 235 -0.67 2.32 2.96
CA VAL A 235 -0.41 0.94 3.44
C VAL A 235 0.42 0.96 4.74
N GLY A 236 0.23 1.99 5.57
CA GLY A 236 0.90 2.14 6.86
C GLY A 236 0.68 0.93 7.77
N ILE A 237 1.71 0.53 8.51
CA ILE A 237 1.64 -0.55 9.49
C ILE A 237 0.66 -0.15 10.60
N LEU A 238 -0.35 -0.98 10.85
CA LEU A 238 -1.36 -0.77 11.89
C LEU A 238 -0.89 -1.27 13.26
N ASP A 239 0.16 -0.62 13.77
CA ASP A 239 0.53 -0.74 15.17
C ASP A 239 -0.55 -0.14 16.08
N LYS A 240 -0.37 -0.22 17.40
CA LYS A 240 -1.34 0.33 18.37
C LYS A 240 -1.67 1.80 18.09
N ASN A 241 -0.65 2.62 17.81
CA ASN A 241 -0.80 4.06 17.66
C ASN A 241 -1.61 4.41 16.39
N ASN A 242 -1.28 3.78 15.26
CA ASN A 242 -2.01 3.97 14.01
C ASN A 242 -3.43 3.39 14.08
N ARG A 243 -3.66 2.27 14.79
CA ARG A 243 -5.02 1.74 15.00
C ARG A 243 -5.92 2.71 15.75
N ILE A 244 -5.42 3.42 16.76
CA ILE A 244 -6.17 4.46 17.47
C ILE A 244 -6.59 5.58 16.49
N LEU A 245 -5.63 6.10 15.69
CA LEU A 245 -5.89 7.17 14.73
C LEU A 245 -6.94 6.75 13.69
N VAL A 246 -6.76 5.59 13.08
CA VAL A 246 -7.66 5.06 12.03
C VAL A 246 -9.03 4.74 12.61
N HIS A 247 -9.12 4.14 13.80
CA HIS A 247 -10.39 3.82 14.46
C HIS A 247 -11.25 5.07 14.63
N HIS A 248 -10.67 6.15 15.17
CA HIS A 248 -11.39 7.38 15.41
C HIS A 248 -11.75 8.13 14.12
N GLY A 249 -10.90 8.10 13.09
CA GLY A 249 -11.23 8.67 11.78
C GLY A 249 -12.37 7.94 11.08
N LEU A 250 -12.33 6.60 11.07
CA LEU A 250 -13.41 5.77 10.54
C LEU A 250 -14.73 6.01 11.28
N ALA A 251 -14.70 6.06 12.61
CA ALA A 251 -15.86 6.35 13.43
C ALA A 251 -16.44 7.75 13.16
N ALA A 252 -15.58 8.75 12.92
CA ALA A 252 -16.01 10.10 12.57
C ALA A 252 -16.75 10.13 11.22
N ILE A 253 -16.21 9.46 10.19
CA ILE A 253 -16.85 9.36 8.86
C ILE A 253 -18.19 8.62 8.95
N ARG A 254 -18.26 7.49 9.67
CA ARG A 254 -19.52 6.75 9.90
C ARG A 254 -20.60 7.60 10.57
N GLN A 255 -20.20 8.60 11.36
CA GLN A 255 -21.10 9.56 12.02
C GLN A 255 -21.40 10.81 11.16
N GLY A 256 -20.88 10.89 9.92
CA GLY A 256 -21.04 12.05 9.05
C GLY A 256 -20.16 13.25 9.43
N ARG A 257 -19.17 13.05 10.30
CA ARG A 257 -18.20 14.07 10.71
C ARG A 257 -16.90 13.89 9.93
N CYS A 258 -16.86 14.39 8.70
CA CYS A 258 -15.66 14.37 7.85
C CYS A 258 -15.72 15.47 6.79
N CYS A 259 -14.61 15.70 6.10
CA CYS A 259 -14.53 16.70 5.05
C CYS A 259 -15.46 16.35 3.86
N MET A 260 -15.95 17.38 3.18
CA MET A 260 -16.91 17.23 2.08
C MET A 260 -16.34 16.41 0.93
N GLY A 261 -15.02 16.50 0.68
CA GLY A 261 -14.32 15.71 -0.33
C GLY A 261 -14.44 14.21 -0.10
N ILE A 262 -14.23 13.73 1.13
CA ILE A 262 -14.38 12.31 1.46
C ILE A 262 -15.82 11.83 1.21
N LEU A 263 -16.81 12.62 1.64
CA LEU A 263 -18.22 12.29 1.42
C LEU A 263 -18.57 12.24 -0.08
N ALA A 264 -18.09 13.20 -0.87
CA ALA A 264 -18.30 13.22 -2.31
C ALA A 264 -17.63 12.04 -3.01
N LEU A 265 -16.42 11.64 -2.59
CA LEU A 265 -15.74 10.45 -3.11
C LEU A 265 -16.49 9.15 -2.78
N LEU A 266 -17.06 9.04 -1.58
CA LEU A 266 -17.92 7.90 -1.19
C LEU A 266 -19.20 7.86 -2.04
N GLU A 267 -19.81 9.02 -2.30
CA GLU A 267 -20.97 9.13 -3.19
C GLU A 267 -20.63 8.65 -4.61
N GLN A 268 -19.54 9.13 -5.22
CA GLN A 268 -19.09 8.67 -6.53
C GLN A 268 -18.78 7.17 -6.57
N ALA A 269 -18.32 6.61 -5.45
CA ALA A 269 -18.06 5.18 -5.31
C ALA A 269 -19.31 4.32 -5.02
N GLY A 270 -20.47 4.93 -4.79
CA GLY A 270 -21.69 4.22 -4.37
C GLY A 270 -21.56 3.56 -3.00
N ARG A 271 -20.77 4.15 -2.09
CA ARG A 271 -20.55 3.63 -0.73
C ARG A 271 -21.31 4.44 0.30
N ASP A 272 -22.02 3.75 1.19
CA ASP A 272 -22.66 4.36 2.36
C ASP A 272 -21.61 4.60 3.45
N PRO A 273 -21.37 5.85 3.88
CA PRO A 273 -20.42 6.17 4.95
C PRO A 273 -20.67 5.37 6.24
N LYS A 274 -21.92 5.02 6.56
CA LYS A 274 -22.27 4.27 7.77
C LYS A 274 -21.77 2.82 7.75
N LYS A 275 -21.56 2.27 6.55
CA LYS A 275 -21.09 0.91 6.31
C LYS A 275 -19.62 0.86 5.90
N LEU A 276 -18.90 1.98 6.03
CA LEU A 276 -17.50 2.06 5.64
C LEU A 276 -16.65 1.15 6.52
N HIS A 277 -15.70 0.43 5.93
CA HIS A 277 -14.67 -0.33 6.64
C HIS A 277 -13.28 0.24 6.33
N ALA A 278 -12.28 -0.07 7.16
CA ALA A 278 -10.93 0.46 6.97
C ALA A 278 -10.36 0.14 5.57
N GLN A 279 -10.64 -1.04 5.04
CA GLN A 279 -10.20 -1.45 3.69
C GLN A 279 -10.73 -0.53 2.58
N ASP A 280 -11.89 0.12 2.76
CA ASP A 280 -12.42 1.04 1.76
C ASP A 280 -11.52 2.28 1.57
N PHE A 281 -10.73 2.68 2.59
CA PHE A 281 -9.73 3.73 2.40
C PHE A 281 -8.68 3.32 1.35
N GLY A 282 -8.16 2.09 1.42
CA GLY A 282 -7.11 1.60 0.53
C GLY A 282 -7.60 1.16 -0.85
N PHE A 283 -8.83 0.65 -0.97
CA PHE A 283 -9.36 0.09 -2.23
C PHE A 283 -10.40 0.96 -2.93
N VAL A 284 -10.98 1.94 -2.23
CA VAL A 284 -12.05 2.80 -2.77
C VAL A 284 -11.61 4.26 -2.82
N LEU A 285 -11.22 4.85 -1.70
CA LEU A 285 -10.94 6.29 -1.62
C LEU A 285 -9.54 6.65 -2.12
N GLY A 286 -8.51 6.05 -1.53
CA GLY A 286 -7.10 6.27 -1.88
C GLY A 286 -6.81 6.13 -3.38
N PRO A 287 -7.29 5.09 -4.09
CA PRO A 287 -7.07 4.95 -5.52
C PRO A 287 -7.61 6.10 -6.37
N ARG A 288 -8.70 6.77 -5.94
CA ARG A 288 -9.27 7.91 -6.66
C ARG A 288 -8.40 9.15 -6.53
N ILE A 289 -7.90 9.41 -5.33
CA ILE A 289 -6.97 10.51 -5.08
C ILE A 289 -5.64 10.23 -5.81
N ASN A 290 -5.07 9.04 -5.62
CA ASN A 290 -3.83 8.61 -6.27
C ASN A 290 -3.90 8.61 -7.80
N ALA A 291 -5.08 8.52 -8.40
CA ALA A 291 -5.21 8.64 -9.84
C ALA A 291 -4.79 10.02 -10.34
N ALA A 292 -5.02 11.08 -9.55
CA ALA A 292 -4.58 12.43 -9.89
C ALA A 292 -3.06 12.50 -10.05
N GLY A 293 -2.28 12.09 -9.05
CA GLY A 293 -0.80 12.12 -9.14
C GLY A 293 -0.18 11.13 -10.14
N ARG A 294 -0.98 10.20 -10.70
CA ARG A 294 -0.53 9.24 -11.72
C ARG A 294 -0.86 9.64 -13.15
N MET A 295 -1.96 10.36 -13.33
CA MET A 295 -2.56 10.65 -14.64
C MET A 295 -2.56 12.14 -14.98
N ASP A 296 -2.52 13.01 -13.98
CA ASP A 296 -2.65 14.46 -14.13
C ASP A 296 -2.02 15.18 -12.91
N ASN A 297 -2.69 16.19 -12.36
CA ASN A 297 -2.20 17.01 -11.27
C ASN A 297 -2.85 16.65 -9.91
N MET A 298 -2.01 16.33 -8.91
CA MET A 298 -2.46 16.02 -7.53
C MET A 298 -3.23 17.17 -6.86
N ARG A 299 -3.10 18.41 -7.34
CA ARG A 299 -3.86 19.57 -6.85
C ARG A 299 -5.37 19.31 -6.81
N ILE A 300 -5.92 18.57 -7.77
CA ILE A 300 -7.35 18.21 -7.82
C ILE A 300 -7.76 17.43 -6.56
N GLY A 301 -6.92 16.46 -6.14
CA GLY A 301 -7.12 15.67 -4.94
C GLY A 301 -7.13 16.53 -3.68
N ILE A 302 -6.15 17.41 -3.56
CA ILE A 302 -6.01 18.31 -2.40
C ILE A 302 -7.17 19.30 -2.34
N GLU A 303 -7.53 19.94 -3.44
CA GLU A 303 -8.68 20.86 -3.49
C GLU A 303 -9.99 20.16 -3.14
N CYS A 304 -10.16 18.90 -3.56
CA CYS A 304 -11.32 18.10 -3.19
C CYS A 304 -11.39 17.91 -1.67
N LEU A 305 -10.26 17.63 -1.03
CA LEU A 305 -10.16 17.48 0.43
C LEU A 305 -10.24 18.80 1.18
N LEU A 306 -9.95 19.94 0.55
CA LEU A 306 -9.94 21.28 1.15
C LEU A 306 -11.28 22.02 1.04
N THR A 307 -12.04 21.81 -0.03
CA THR A 307 -13.26 22.57 -0.27
C THR A 307 -14.28 22.40 0.86
N GLU A 308 -15.02 23.46 1.10
CA GLU A 308 -16.15 23.50 2.04
C GLU A 308 -17.49 23.65 1.30
N ASP A 309 -17.46 23.69 -0.03
CA ASP A 309 -18.61 23.80 -0.91
C ASP A 309 -18.95 22.45 -1.54
N TRP A 310 -20.18 21.99 -1.31
CA TRP A 310 -20.65 20.68 -1.77
C TRP A 310 -20.66 20.52 -3.30
N PRO A 311 -21.23 21.45 -4.09
CA PRO A 311 -21.13 21.40 -5.56
C PRO A 311 -19.68 21.30 -6.06
N THR A 312 -18.76 22.04 -5.45
CA THR A 312 -17.32 21.95 -5.77
C THR A 312 -16.74 20.59 -5.41
N ALA A 313 -17.07 20.05 -4.24
CA ALA A 313 -16.64 18.72 -3.81
C ALA A 313 -17.11 17.63 -4.78
N GLN A 314 -18.39 17.67 -5.19
CA GLN A 314 -18.94 16.72 -6.17
C GLN A 314 -18.27 16.81 -7.52
N ARG A 315 -18.01 18.03 -8.02
CA ARG A 315 -17.30 18.22 -9.30
C ARG A 315 -15.90 17.64 -9.25
N LEU A 316 -15.12 17.96 -8.22
CA LEU A 316 -13.74 17.46 -8.07
C LEU A 316 -13.71 15.94 -7.83
N ALA A 317 -14.62 15.40 -7.03
CA ALA A 317 -14.74 13.96 -6.83
C ALA A 317 -15.10 13.21 -8.12
N HIS A 318 -15.95 13.80 -8.97
CA HIS A 318 -16.26 13.25 -10.28
C HIS A 318 -15.04 13.24 -11.20
N GLU A 319 -14.25 14.31 -11.22
CA GLU A 319 -13.00 14.40 -11.97
C GLU A 319 -11.99 13.34 -11.52
N LEU A 320 -11.82 13.15 -10.22
CA LEU A 320 -10.99 12.06 -9.65
C LEU A 320 -11.49 10.67 -10.03
N GLU A 321 -12.81 10.46 -10.11
CA GLU A 321 -13.38 9.20 -10.61
C GLU A 321 -13.08 8.98 -12.11
N GLN A 322 -13.11 10.02 -12.95
CA GLN A 322 -12.72 9.89 -14.36
C GLN A 322 -11.23 9.54 -14.49
N LEU A 323 -10.35 10.21 -13.75
CA LEU A 323 -8.92 9.91 -13.72
C LEU A 323 -8.68 8.46 -13.25
N ASN A 324 -9.40 8.01 -12.23
CA ASN A 324 -9.31 6.63 -11.73
C ASN A 324 -9.80 5.61 -12.76
N ARG A 325 -10.86 5.91 -13.53
CA ARG A 325 -11.32 5.05 -14.64
C ARG A 325 -10.29 4.96 -15.75
N ASN A 326 -9.73 6.09 -16.17
CA ASN A 326 -8.65 6.11 -17.15
C ASN A 326 -7.45 5.28 -16.67
N ARG A 327 -6.98 5.54 -15.44
CA ARG A 327 -5.91 4.76 -14.79
C ARG A 327 -6.21 3.26 -14.76
N ARG A 328 -7.46 2.85 -14.46
CA ARG A 328 -7.90 1.44 -14.45
C ARG A 328 -7.87 0.83 -15.84
N GLN A 329 -8.25 1.58 -16.87
CA GLN A 329 -8.20 1.12 -18.25
C GLN A 329 -6.76 0.87 -18.68
N VAL A 330 -5.88 1.87 -18.52
CA VAL A 330 -4.45 1.75 -18.85
C VAL A 330 -3.79 0.60 -18.06
N GLU A 331 -4.07 0.49 -16.76
CA GLU A 331 -3.58 -0.64 -15.96
C GLU A 331 -4.10 -1.98 -16.48
N GLY A 332 -5.37 -2.08 -16.86
CA GLY A 332 -5.98 -3.32 -17.34
C GLY A 332 -5.37 -3.79 -18.67
N GLU A 333 -5.12 -2.85 -19.59
CA GLU A 333 -4.45 -3.10 -20.87
C GLU A 333 -3.01 -3.57 -20.65
N MET A 334 -2.23 -2.82 -19.87
CA MET A 334 -0.85 -3.19 -19.54
C MET A 334 -0.76 -4.52 -18.79
N ARG A 335 -1.70 -4.79 -17.88
CA ARG A 335 -1.76 -6.07 -17.17
C ARG A 335 -2.01 -7.23 -18.12
N THR A 336 -2.97 -7.10 -19.03
CA THR A 336 -3.29 -8.17 -19.99
C THR A 336 -2.08 -8.48 -20.88
N GLN A 337 -1.34 -7.44 -21.28
CA GLN A 337 -0.07 -7.62 -22.01
C GLN A 337 1.00 -8.28 -21.14
N ALA A 338 1.16 -7.85 -19.90
CA ALA A 338 2.13 -8.45 -18.96
C ALA A 338 1.83 -9.93 -18.67
N ASP A 339 0.58 -10.27 -18.37
CA ASP A 339 0.15 -11.65 -18.12
C ASP A 339 0.42 -12.52 -19.37
N SER A 340 0.08 -12.03 -20.56
CA SER A 340 0.36 -12.73 -21.82
C SER A 340 1.85 -12.97 -22.08
N ILE A 341 2.72 -12.02 -21.72
CA ILE A 341 4.18 -12.15 -21.85
C ILE A 341 4.70 -13.23 -20.88
N VAL A 342 4.19 -13.25 -19.64
CA VAL A 342 4.59 -14.25 -18.64
C VAL A 342 4.07 -15.64 -19.02
N GLU A 343 2.84 -15.75 -19.52
CA GLU A 343 2.29 -17.01 -20.02
C GLU A 343 3.09 -17.57 -21.20
N SER A 344 3.51 -16.72 -22.15
CA SER A 344 4.34 -17.17 -23.27
C SER A 344 5.73 -17.65 -22.83
N LEU A 345 6.33 -16.99 -21.84
CA LEU A 345 7.61 -17.39 -21.25
C LEU A 345 7.52 -18.79 -20.62
N ASN A 346 6.42 -19.09 -19.91
CA ASN A 346 6.22 -20.40 -19.28
C ASN A 346 5.92 -21.50 -20.31
N ALA A 347 5.22 -21.19 -21.41
CA ALA A 347 4.87 -22.17 -22.44
C ALA A 347 6.09 -22.62 -23.27
N ASP A 348 7.01 -21.71 -23.58
CA ASP A 348 8.25 -22.04 -24.29
C ASP A 348 9.14 -22.99 -23.47
N ASP A 349 9.18 -22.85 -22.14
CA ASP A 349 9.92 -23.72 -21.22
C ASP A 349 9.36 -25.16 -21.14
N GLU A 350 8.05 -25.35 -21.35
CA GLU A 350 7.42 -26.69 -21.41
C GLU A 350 7.67 -27.41 -22.75
N SER A 351 7.83 -26.66 -23.85
CA SER A 351 8.03 -27.21 -25.20
C SER A 351 9.43 -27.81 -25.44
N ASP A 352 10.45 -27.35 -24.70
CA ASP A 352 11.82 -27.88 -24.75
C ASP A 352 11.98 -29.26 -24.03
N GLY A 353 10.89 -29.81 -23.50
CA GLY A 353 10.83 -31.11 -22.82
C GLY A 353 10.33 -32.29 -23.67
N SER A 354 9.87 -32.09 -24.92
CA SER A 354 9.32 -33.18 -25.73
C SER A 354 9.73 -33.12 -27.21
N ASN A 355 10.61 -34.05 -27.57
CA ASN A 355 10.91 -34.63 -28.91
C ASN A 355 10.86 -33.72 -30.15
N SER A 356 12.05 -33.62 -30.77
CA SER A 356 12.28 -33.35 -32.18
C SER A 356 11.44 -34.24 -33.11
N GLU A 357 10.71 -33.63 -34.04
CA GLU A 357 10.53 -34.17 -35.40
C GLU A 357 10.16 -33.04 -36.38
N ASP A 358 10.87 -33.02 -37.51
CA ASP A 358 10.83 -32.04 -38.59
C ASP A 358 9.44 -31.88 -39.23
N SER A 359 9.03 -30.63 -39.50
CA SER A 359 8.41 -30.28 -40.79
C SER A 359 8.44 -28.77 -41.06
N ASN A 360 9.17 -28.40 -42.12
CA ASN A 360 9.11 -27.10 -42.79
C ASN A 360 7.68 -26.80 -43.28
N ASP A 361 7.12 -25.65 -42.90
CA ASP A 361 6.34 -24.86 -43.86
C ASP A 361 6.37 -23.36 -43.50
N SER A 362 6.74 -22.56 -44.49
CA SER A 362 7.04 -21.13 -44.39
C SER A 362 5.85 -20.31 -44.84
N HIS A 363 5.24 -19.47 -44.00
CA HIS A 363 4.41 -18.33 -44.41
C HIS A 363 4.63 -17.14 -43.46
N ASN A 364 5.29 -16.11 -43.99
CA ASN A 364 5.50 -14.80 -43.35
C ASN A 364 4.20 -13.98 -43.34
N ASN A 365 3.87 -13.38 -42.19
CA ASN A 365 3.14 -12.11 -42.13
C ASN A 365 3.80 -11.22 -41.08
N ASP A 366 4.14 -10.01 -41.53
CA ASP A 366 4.96 -8.98 -40.90
C ASP A 366 4.00 -7.97 -40.23
N ASP A 367 4.04 -7.88 -38.89
CA ASP A 367 3.49 -6.78 -38.09
C ASP A 367 4.37 -6.69 -36.82
N SER A 368 5.47 -5.93 -36.92
CA SER A 368 6.46 -5.73 -35.86
C SER A 368 6.02 -4.64 -34.88
N ASN A 369 5.35 -5.06 -33.80
CA ASN A 369 5.55 -4.42 -32.49
C ASN A 369 6.75 -5.14 -31.87
N ASP A 370 7.88 -4.46 -31.72
CA ASP A 370 9.12 -5.04 -31.21
C ASP A 370 8.98 -5.45 -29.73
N ILE A 371 8.53 -6.68 -29.52
CA ILE A 371 8.57 -7.41 -28.26
C ILE A 371 10.03 -7.84 -28.05
N ILE A 372 10.76 -7.18 -27.15
CA ILE A 372 12.09 -7.64 -26.73
C ILE A 372 11.93 -8.47 -25.45
N ILE A 373 11.93 -9.80 -25.63
CA ILE A 373 11.96 -10.82 -24.58
C ILE A 373 13.32 -11.52 -24.62
N THR A 374 14.00 -11.67 -23.48
CA THR A 374 15.21 -12.49 -23.41
C THR A 374 14.88 -13.96 -23.16
N LYS A 375 15.23 -14.79 -24.16
CA LYS A 375 15.40 -16.23 -24.06
C LYS A 375 16.59 -16.58 -23.17
N LYS A 376 16.51 -17.76 -22.55
CA LYS A 376 17.55 -18.44 -21.76
C LYS A 376 18.89 -18.53 -22.50
N ALA A 377 19.99 -18.21 -21.83
CA ALA A 377 21.32 -18.65 -22.26
C ALA A 377 21.45 -20.18 -22.08
N GLU A 378 22.16 -20.83 -23.00
CA GLU A 378 22.25 -22.29 -23.14
C GLU A 378 22.62 -23.04 -21.84
N LYS A 379 21.87 -24.10 -21.54
CA LYS A 379 21.97 -24.98 -20.35
C LYS A 379 23.34 -25.65 -20.21
N ASN A 380 23.84 -25.71 -18.97
CA ASN A 380 24.40 -26.94 -18.41
C ASN A 380 23.26 -27.73 -17.74
N PRO A 381 23.18 -29.07 -17.87
CA PRO A 381 22.02 -29.83 -17.41
C PRO A 381 22.17 -30.21 -15.94
N VAL A 382 21.11 -30.00 -15.17
CA VAL A 382 20.52 -30.85 -14.10
C VAL A 382 19.79 -29.92 -13.11
N THR A 383 18.48 -29.72 -13.32
CA THR A 383 17.34 -29.86 -12.38
C THR A 383 16.03 -29.38 -13.04
N ASN A 384 14.91 -30.03 -12.71
CA ASN A 384 13.58 -29.78 -13.28
C ASN A 384 12.87 -28.58 -12.62
N ASN A 385 12.14 -27.82 -13.47
CA ASN A 385 11.00 -26.93 -13.25
C ASN A 385 11.19 -25.58 -12.52
N ASN A 386 11.01 -24.50 -13.30
CA ASN A 386 10.68 -23.12 -12.89
C ASN A 386 11.85 -22.19 -12.48
N ASP A 387 12.89 -22.09 -13.32
CA ASP A 387 14.14 -21.33 -13.07
C ASP A 387 13.98 -19.80 -12.93
N GLN A 388 12.85 -19.19 -13.29
CA GLN A 388 12.75 -17.73 -13.29
C GLN A 388 12.48 -17.18 -11.87
N ARG A 389 13.54 -16.67 -11.23
CA ARG A 389 13.50 -16.07 -9.89
C ARG A 389 12.98 -14.63 -9.86
N SER A 390 12.78 -13.99 -11.02
CA SER A 390 12.19 -12.67 -11.11
C SER A 390 11.37 -12.46 -12.39
N ILE A 391 10.53 -11.43 -12.39
CA ILE A 391 9.77 -10.99 -13.57
C ILE A 391 10.21 -9.57 -13.92
N VAL A 392 10.90 -9.39 -15.04
CA VAL A 392 11.35 -8.06 -15.49
C VAL A 392 10.81 -7.78 -16.89
N LEU A 393 9.93 -6.78 -17.02
CA LEU A 393 9.20 -6.51 -18.25
C LEU A 393 9.34 -5.06 -18.73
N TYR A 394 9.27 -4.87 -20.05
CA TYR A 394 9.24 -3.56 -20.70
C TYR A 394 8.41 -3.62 -22.00
N GLN A 395 7.69 -2.54 -22.31
CA GLN A 395 7.04 -2.30 -23.61
C GLN A 395 7.06 -0.79 -23.92
N ASP A 396 7.17 -0.44 -25.20
CA ASP A 396 7.22 0.96 -25.68
C ASP A 396 5.90 1.73 -25.47
N ASN A 397 4.77 1.03 -25.39
CA ASN A 397 3.45 1.65 -25.21
C ASN A 397 3.00 1.70 -23.74
N TRP A 398 3.85 1.30 -22.79
CA TRP A 398 3.48 1.27 -21.38
C TRP A 398 3.59 2.63 -20.72
N HIS A 399 2.64 2.93 -19.83
CA HIS A 399 2.56 4.22 -19.16
C HIS A 399 3.27 4.22 -17.80
N GLN A 400 4.28 5.07 -17.63
CA GLN A 400 5.07 5.18 -16.39
C GLN A 400 4.25 5.45 -15.11
N GLY A 401 3.04 6.01 -15.23
CA GLY A 401 2.13 6.25 -14.09
C GLY A 401 1.58 4.98 -13.42
N VAL A 402 1.57 3.82 -14.10
CA VAL A 402 0.94 2.59 -13.60
C VAL A 402 1.89 1.39 -13.47
N ILE A 403 3.15 1.49 -13.91
CA ILE A 403 4.14 0.40 -13.83
C ILE A 403 4.26 -0.23 -12.44
N GLY A 404 4.23 0.59 -11.37
CA GLY A 404 4.32 0.07 -10.00
C GLY A 404 3.10 -0.73 -9.55
N ILE A 405 1.93 -0.49 -10.14
CA ILE A 405 0.71 -1.26 -9.87
C ILE A 405 0.78 -2.60 -10.59
N VAL A 406 1.22 -2.60 -11.85
CA VAL A 406 1.42 -3.82 -12.64
C VAL A 406 2.49 -4.71 -11.98
N ALA A 407 3.64 -4.14 -11.59
CA ALA A 407 4.70 -4.87 -10.88
C ALA A 407 4.19 -5.50 -9.57
N GLY A 408 3.39 -4.76 -8.79
CA GLY A 408 2.84 -5.27 -7.52
C GLY A 408 1.93 -6.48 -7.76
N ARG A 409 1.14 -6.43 -8.83
CA ARG A 409 0.23 -7.50 -9.19
C ARG A 409 0.94 -8.73 -9.73
N LEU A 410 1.97 -8.57 -10.56
CA LEU A 410 2.81 -9.69 -10.99
C LEU A 410 3.44 -10.38 -9.77
N LYS A 411 3.94 -9.60 -8.82
CA LYS A 411 4.46 -10.09 -7.55
C LYS A 411 3.41 -10.85 -6.74
N GLU A 412 2.15 -10.43 -6.75
CA GLU A 412 1.06 -11.13 -6.06
C GLU A 412 0.63 -12.41 -6.77
N SER A 413 0.54 -12.41 -8.11
CA SER A 413 0.10 -13.56 -8.89
C SER A 413 1.14 -14.68 -8.94
N TYR A 414 2.42 -14.34 -9.02
CA TYR A 414 3.50 -15.31 -9.26
C TYR A 414 4.43 -15.51 -8.06
N TYR A 415 4.28 -14.71 -6.99
CA TYR A 415 5.21 -14.69 -5.86
C TYR A 415 6.69 -14.59 -6.29
N ARG A 416 6.97 -13.61 -7.16
CA ARG A 416 8.32 -13.30 -7.65
C ARG A 416 8.60 -11.80 -7.53
N PRO A 417 9.83 -11.38 -7.16
CA PRO A 417 10.28 -10.01 -7.35
C PRO A 417 9.99 -9.57 -8.80
N SER A 418 9.34 -8.43 -8.96
CA SER A 418 8.83 -7.97 -10.25
C SER A 418 9.28 -6.55 -10.51
N ILE A 419 9.84 -6.28 -11.69
CA ILE A 419 10.22 -4.94 -12.16
C ILE A 419 9.54 -4.67 -13.49
N VAL A 420 8.76 -3.60 -13.56
CA VAL A 420 8.06 -3.19 -14.77
C VAL A 420 8.62 -1.83 -15.21
N PHE A 421 9.09 -1.76 -16.45
CA PHE A 421 9.64 -0.57 -17.07
C PHE A 421 8.70 0.03 -18.12
N ALA A 422 8.73 1.34 -18.26
CA ALA A 422 8.04 2.09 -19.30
C ALA A 422 8.96 3.22 -19.83
N PRO A 423 8.75 3.75 -21.04
CA PRO A 423 9.44 4.95 -21.49
C PRO A 423 9.28 6.11 -20.50
N ALA A 424 10.36 6.85 -20.27
CA ALA A 424 10.29 8.10 -19.50
C ALA A 424 9.51 9.18 -20.26
N ASP A 425 9.53 9.10 -21.59
CA ASP A 425 8.78 9.92 -22.54
C ASP A 425 8.24 8.99 -23.64
N MET A 426 6.92 8.98 -23.83
CA MET A 426 6.24 8.06 -24.77
C MET A 426 6.61 8.33 -26.23
N GLU A 427 7.14 9.52 -26.56
CA GLU A 427 7.58 9.86 -27.92
C GLU A 427 9.06 9.50 -28.16
N ARG A 428 9.77 9.01 -27.14
CA ARG A 428 11.21 8.75 -27.16
C ARG A 428 11.54 7.33 -26.69
N THR A 429 11.57 6.40 -27.64
CA THR A 429 11.77 4.96 -27.39
C THR A 429 13.06 4.41 -28.00
N ASN A 430 14.01 5.25 -28.41
CA ASN A 430 15.28 4.79 -28.97
C ASN A 430 16.22 4.23 -27.89
N GLY A 431 17.28 3.54 -28.31
CA GLY A 431 18.22 2.89 -27.38
C GLY A 431 18.89 3.82 -26.34
N ASP A 432 19.13 5.08 -26.69
CA ASP A 432 19.73 6.07 -25.77
C ASP A 432 18.71 6.76 -24.86
N ASP A 433 17.42 6.58 -25.12
CA ASP A 433 16.35 7.19 -24.35
C ASP A 433 16.18 6.48 -22.99
N ALA A 434 15.73 7.25 -22.01
CA ALA A 434 15.56 6.77 -20.64
C ALA A 434 14.25 5.99 -20.49
N ILE A 435 14.31 4.86 -19.78
CA ILE A 435 13.15 4.10 -19.34
C ILE A 435 13.11 4.10 -17.82
N LYS A 436 11.92 4.22 -17.24
CA LYS A 436 11.68 4.21 -15.80
C LYS A 436 11.08 2.88 -15.37
N GLY A 437 11.69 2.27 -14.38
CA GLY A 437 11.27 1.03 -13.77
C GLY A 437 10.63 1.25 -12.40
N SER A 438 9.66 0.41 -12.06
CA SER A 438 9.19 0.26 -10.69
C SER A 438 9.26 -1.20 -10.28
N ALA A 439 9.98 -1.44 -9.19
CA ALA A 439 10.22 -2.75 -8.62
C ALA A 439 9.29 -3.02 -7.43
N ARG A 440 8.86 -4.26 -7.26
CA ARG A 440 8.10 -4.78 -6.12
C ARG A 440 8.68 -6.11 -5.69
N SER A 441 8.86 -6.30 -4.40
CA SER A 441 9.54 -7.47 -3.84
C SER A 441 8.61 -8.43 -3.13
N ILE A 442 9.13 -9.63 -2.84
CA ILE A 442 8.56 -10.62 -1.93
C ILE A 442 9.31 -10.62 -0.60
N ALA A 443 8.77 -11.32 0.40
CA ALA A 443 9.46 -11.50 1.68
C ALA A 443 10.80 -12.24 1.45
N GLY A 444 11.87 -11.80 2.13
CA GLY A 444 13.21 -12.38 1.98
C GLY A 444 14.07 -11.78 0.87
N VAL A 445 13.53 -10.90 0.00
CA VAL A 445 14.29 -10.19 -1.03
C VAL A 445 14.27 -8.68 -0.76
N HIS A 446 15.43 -8.09 -0.42
CA HIS A 446 15.55 -6.63 -0.29
C HIS A 446 15.82 -5.99 -1.67
N ILE A 447 14.76 -5.57 -2.36
CA ILE A 447 14.82 -5.22 -3.79
C ILE A 447 15.75 -4.04 -4.09
N ARG A 448 15.81 -3.05 -3.20
CA ARG A 448 16.74 -1.93 -3.33
C ARG A 448 18.19 -2.41 -3.25
N ASP A 449 18.50 -3.34 -2.34
CA ASP A 449 19.88 -3.77 -2.13
C ASP A 449 20.32 -4.65 -3.30
N ALA A 450 19.42 -5.46 -3.85
CA ALA A 450 19.66 -6.18 -5.09
C ALA A 450 19.96 -5.22 -6.26
N ILE A 451 19.20 -4.12 -6.39
CA ILE A 451 19.46 -3.09 -7.41
C ILE A 451 20.78 -2.36 -7.14
N GLU A 452 21.09 -2.07 -5.88
CA GLU A 452 22.35 -1.44 -5.45
C GLU A 452 23.55 -2.33 -5.80
N GLN A 453 23.47 -3.63 -5.54
CA GLN A 453 24.47 -4.62 -5.93
C GLN A 453 24.67 -4.67 -7.46
N VAL A 454 23.60 -4.62 -8.25
CA VAL A 454 23.70 -4.49 -9.72
C VAL A 454 24.40 -3.18 -10.10
N ALA A 455 24.10 -2.06 -9.44
CA ALA A 455 24.73 -0.77 -9.71
C ALA A 455 26.23 -0.77 -9.36
N GLU A 456 26.63 -1.46 -8.28
CA GLU A 456 28.03 -1.60 -7.88
C GLU A 456 28.83 -2.50 -8.84
N GLN A 457 28.23 -3.63 -9.26
CA GLN A 457 28.86 -4.58 -10.18
C GLN A 457 28.88 -4.08 -11.63
N HIS A 458 27.86 -3.29 -12.03
CA HIS A 458 27.69 -2.77 -13.38
C HIS A 458 27.32 -1.26 -13.39
N PRO A 459 28.27 -0.36 -13.09
CA PRO A 459 28.01 1.08 -12.89
C PRO A 459 27.38 1.82 -14.08
N ASN A 460 27.44 1.25 -15.28
CA ASN A 460 26.91 1.88 -16.50
C ASN A 460 25.45 1.52 -16.81
N LEU A 461 24.87 0.53 -16.11
CA LEU A 461 23.52 0.06 -16.42
C LEU A 461 22.44 1.00 -15.85
N ILE A 462 22.65 1.51 -14.63
CA ILE A 462 21.65 2.27 -13.87
C ILE A 462 22.09 3.73 -13.76
N SER A 463 21.25 4.66 -14.21
CA SER A 463 21.53 6.10 -14.10
C SER A 463 21.08 6.66 -12.77
N HIS A 464 19.95 6.19 -12.25
CA HIS A 464 19.41 6.60 -10.95
C HIS A 464 18.57 5.47 -10.35
N PHE A 465 18.63 5.29 -9.04
CA PHE A 465 17.71 4.40 -8.33
C PHE A 465 17.50 4.87 -6.88
N GLY A 466 16.41 4.42 -6.28
CA GLY A 466 16.07 4.68 -4.88
C GLY A 466 14.88 3.83 -4.44
N GLY A 467 14.60 3.84 -3.13
CA GLY A 467 13.46 3.12 -2.54
C GLY A 467 13.81 2.41 -1.24
N HIS A 468 13.12 1.30 -0.99
CA HIS A 468 13.17 0.51 0.24
C HIS A 468 13.20 -1.00 -0.06
N ALA A 469 13.18 -1.82 0.99
CA ALA A 469 13.23 -3.28 0.90
C ALA A 469 12.19 -3.90 -0.06
N MET A 470 10.96 -3.37 -0.05
CA MET A 470 9.82 -3.97 -0.75
C MET A 470 9.45 -3.28 -2.06
N ALA A 471 9.98 -2.08 -2.31
CA ALA A 471 9.68 -1.31 -3.51
C ALA A 471 10.84 -0.38 -3.85
N ALA A 472 11.15 -0.26 -5.13
CA ALA A 472 12.17 0.67 -5.62
C ALA A 472 11.77 1.29 -6.95
N GLY A 473 12.31 2.46 -7.24
CA GLY A 473 12.27 3.10 -8.55
C GLY A 473 13.67 3.17 -9.13
N LEU A 474 13.80 3.00 -10.43
CA LEU A 474 15.08 3.11 -11.13
C LEU A 474 14.90 3.66 -12.54
N THR A 475 15.94 4.31 -13.05
CA THR A 475 16.04 4.78 -14.43
C THR A 475 17.25 4.12 -15.07
N ILE A 476 17.06 3.58 -16.27
CA ILE A 476 18.12 3.00 -17.10
C ILE A 476 17.96 3.51 -18.53
N LYS A 477 18.99 3.39 -19.37
CA LYS A 477 18.82 3.57 -20.82
C LYS A 477 18.11 2.36 -21.41
N ARG A 478 17.30 2.57 -22.47
CA ARG A 478 16.60 1.48 -23.16
C ARG A 478 17.54 0.38 -23.65
N SER A 479 18.72 0.76 -24.16
CA SER A 479 19.79 -0.14 -24.62
C SER A 479 20.42 -0.97 -23.50
N ASN A 480 20.30 -0.55 -22.25
CA ASN A 480 20.83 -1.28 -21.09
C ASN A 480 19.84 -2.32 -20.53
N PHE A 481 18.62 -2.40 -21.04
CA PHE A 481 17.56 -3.24 -20.48
C PHE A 481 17.97 -4.71 -20.35
N GLU A 482 18.47 -5.33 -21.42
CA GLU A 482 18.85 -6.75 -21.40
C GLU A 482 20.03 -7.02 -20.45
N GLY A 483 21.01 -6.11 -20.44
CA GLY A 483 22.15 -6.20 -19.51
C GLY A 483 21.70 -6.09 -18.05
N PHE A 484 20.73 -5.22 -17.76
CA PHE A 484 20.14 -5.09 -16.44
C PHE A 484 19.37 -6.36 -16.03
N VAL A 485 18.53 -6.92 -16.91
CA VAL A 485 17.78 -8.16 -16.63
C VAL A 485 18.72 -9.30 -16.25
N THR A 486 19.81 -9.46 -17.00
CA THR A 486 20.81 -10.50 -16.75
C THR A 486 21.47 -10.30 -15.39
N ALA A 487 22.06 -9.13 -15.15
CA ALA A 487 22.74 -8.84 -13.88
C ALA A 487 21.80 -8.93 -12.66
N PHE A 488 20.53 -8.53 -12.83
CA PHE A 488 19.55 -8.60 -11.76
C PHE A 488 19.15 -10.05 -11.42
N ASN A 489 19.02 -10.92 -12.42
CA ASN A 489 18.78 -12.34 -12.18
C ASN A 489 20.00 -13.01 -11.53
N ASP A 490 21.23 -12.69 -11.96
CA ASP A 490 22.45 -13.22 -11.35
C ASP A 490 22.50 -12.95 -9.84
N VAL A 491 22.11 -11.74 -9.41
CA VAL A 491 22.02 -11.39 -7.98
C VAL A 491 20.96 -12.22 -7.24
N LEU A 492 19.82 -12.51 -7.87
CA LEU A 492 18.75 -13.31 -7.26
C LEU A 492 19.04 -14.82 -7.27
N ASP A 493 19.88 -15.30 -8.18
CA ASP A 493 20.35 -16.68 -8.26
C ASP A 493 21.27 -17.05 -7.07
N GLU A 494 21.85 -16.06 -6.38
CA GLU A 494 22.61 -16.26 -5.14
C GLU A 494 21.73 -16.56 -3.91
N LEU A 495 20.41 -16.33 -3.99
CA LEU A 495 19.48 -16.55 -2.88
C LEU A 495 19.05 -18.03 -2.75
N ASP A 496 18.52 -18.40 -1.58
CA ASP A 496 18.01 -19.75 -1.33
C ASP A 496 16.63 -19.97 -1.99
N ASP A 497 16.40 -21.16 -2.56
CA ASP A 497 15.14 -21.51 -3.22
C ASP A 497 13.90 -21.33 -2.32
N SER A 498 14.06 -21.51 -1.00
CA SER A 498 12.98 -21.36 -0.03
C SER A 498 12.42 -19.93 0.04
N VAL A 499 13.20 -18.91 -0.37
CA VAL A 499 12.75 -17.51 -0.46
C VAL A 499 11.62 -17.35 -1.48
N PHE A 500 11.63 -18.16 -2.54
CA PHE A 500 10.69 -18.09 -3.66
C PHE A 500 9.47 -19.01 -3.47
N ALA A 501 9.37 -19.70 -2.33
CA ALA A 501 8.22 -20.50 -1.96
C ALA A 501 7.22 -19.65 -1.16
N GLU A 502 6.03 -19.42 -1.73
CA GLU A 502 5.00 -18.64 -1.04
C GLU A 502 4.55 -19.33 0.25
N GLN A 503 4.65 -18.59 1.36
CA GLN A 503 4.08 -19.01 2.63
C GLN A 503 2.64 -18.52 2.76
N LYS A 504 1.70 -19.47 2.80
CA LYS A 504 0.28 -19.20 3.08
C LYS A 504 0.01 -19.30 4.58
N TYR A 505 -0.45 -18.22 5.18
CA TYR A 505 -0.66 -18.13 6.63
C TYR A 505 -2.10 -18.46 7.03
N THR A 506 -2.28 -19.09 8.20
CA THR A 506 -3.59 -19.31 8.84
C THR A 506 -3.60 -18.83 10.30
N ASP A 507 -4.74 -18.32 10.76
CA ASP A 507 -5.05 -18.04 12.16
C ASP A 507 -5.66 -19.26 12.88
N GLY A 508 -5.63 -20.43 12.22
CA GLY A 508 -6.05 -21.73 12.71
C GLY A 508 -7.54 -22.03 12.48
N THR A 509 -7.98 -23.19 12.96
CA THR A 509 -9.39 -23.62 12.83
C THR A 509 -10.33 -22.88 13.76
N LEU A 510 -11.54 -22.60 13.28
CA LEU A 510 -12.62 -22.02 14.11
C LEU A 510 -13.22 -23.06 15.06
N GLN A 511 -13.74 -22.59 16.20
CA GLN A 511 -14.62 -23.39 17.04
C GLN A 511 -16.01 -23.51 16.40
N ALA A 512 -16.76 -24.57 16.68
CA ALA A 512 -18.07 -24.79 16.07
C ALA A 512 -19.04 -23.61 16.29
N ASP A 513 -19.03 -23.01 17.48
CA ASP A 513 -19.88 -21.87 17.83
C ASP A 513 -19.47 -20.55 17.12
N ASP A 514 -18.23 -20.47 16.63
CA ASP A 514 -17.72 -19.30 15.89
C ASP A 514 -18.22 -19.27 14.43
N PHE A 515 -18.82 -20.35 13.92
CA PHE A 515 -19.48 -20.37 12.60
C PHE A 515 -20.83 -19.63 12.61
N SER A 516 -20.92 -18.51 13.33
CA SER A 516 -22.15 -17.75 13.54
C SER A 516 -22.09 -16.34 12.94
N LEU A 517 -23.27 -15.80 12.60
CA LEU A 517 -23.39 -14.40 12.17
C LEU A 517 -22.91 -13.43 13.27
N TRP A 518 -23.15 -13.77 14.53
CA TRP A 518 -22.68 -12.99 15.67
C TRP A 518 -21.15 -12.89 15.69
N PHE A 519 -20.43 -14.01 15.50
CA PHE A 519 -18.97 -14.00 15.54
C PHE A 519 -18.38 -13.14 14.43
N VAL A 520 -18.86 -13.26 13.19
CA VAL A 520 -18.35 -12.42 12.08
C VAL A 520 -18.64 -10.93 12.28
N GLU A 521 -19.78 -10.56 12.87
CA GLU A 521 -20.09 -9.17 13.23
C GLU A 521 -19.15 -8.65 14.34
N ASN A 522 -18.88 -9.47 15.37
CA ASN A 522 -17.93 -9.11 16.42
C ASN A 522 -16.50 -9.00 15.87
N LEU A 523 -16.06 -9.95 15.04
CA LEU A 523 -14.74 -9.97 14.43
C LEU A 523 -14.47 -8.72 13.57
N ALA A 524 -15.49 -8.25 12.84
CA ALA A 524 -15.40 -7.05 12.02
C ALA A 524 -15.17 -5.78 12.85
N GLU A 525 -15.72 -5.71 14.07
CA GLU A 525 -15.58 -4.56 14.98
C GLU A 525 -14.49 -4.76 16.05
N ALA A 526 -13.89 -5.95 16.12
CA ALA A 526 -12.91 -6.33 17.14
C ALA A 526 -11.56 -5.59 17.00
N SER A 527 -11.23 -5.08 15.82
CA SER A 527 -10.04 -4.24 15.60
C SER A 527 -10.14 -3.53 14.24
N ILE A 528 -9.18 -2.65 13.97
CA ILE A 528 -8.87 -2.17 12.63
C ILE A 528 -7.90 -3.16 11.99
N TRP A 529 -8.34 -3.82 10.93
CA TRP A 529 -7.56 -4.80 10.17
C TRP A 529 -6.90 -4.14 8.95
N GLY A 530 -5.65 -4.50 8.65
CA GLY A 530 -4.87 -3.93 7.54
C GLY A 530 -3.40 -4.34 7.57
N HIS A 531 -2.53 -3.59 6.91
CA HIS A 531 -1.10 -3.93 6.88
C HIS A 531 -0.50 -3.92 8.30
N GLY A 532 0.39 -4.85 8.62
CA GLY A 532 0.92 -5.05 9.98
C GLY A 532 -0.06 -5.67 11.00
N PHE A 533 -1.36 -5.64 10.72
CA PHE A 533 -2.41 -6.26 11.54
C PHE A 533 -3.49 -6.87 10.62
N ALA A 534 -3.08 -7.83 9.79
CA ALA A 534 -3.85 -8.39 8.67
C ALA A 534 -5.30 -8.79 9.01
N PRO A 535 -6.23 -8.81 8.04
CA PRO A 535 -7.53 -9.44 8.27
C PRO A 535 -7.41 -10.91 8.71
N PRO A 536 -8.32 -11.40 9.57
CA PRO A 536 -8.36 -12.80 9.99
C PRO A 536 -8.57 -13.76 8.81
N ILE A 537 -7.79 -14.83 8.75
CA ILE A 537 -7.95 -15.91 7.76
C ILE A 537 -7.80 -17.25 8.47
N PHE A 538 -8.77 -18.13 8.29
CA PHE A 538 -8.89 -19.39 9.01
C PHE A 538 -8.75 -20.57 8.06
N ASP A 539 -8.47 -21.73 8.61
CA ASP A 539 -8.46 -22.97 7.86
C ASP A 539 -9.39 -24.02 8.46
N GLY A 540 -9.70 -25.06 7.69
CA GLY A 540 -10.51 -26.16 8.18
C GLY A 540 -10.78 -27.24 7.16
N VAL A 541 -11.03 -28.45 7.66
CA VAL A 541 -11.45 -29.58 6.83
C VAL A 541 -12.97 -29.69 6.86
N PHE A 542 -13.58 -29.67 5.68
CA PHE A 542 -15.02 -29.69 5.49
C PHE A 542 -15.44 -30.89 4.65
N GLU A 543 -16.63 -31.41 4.93
CA GLU A 543 -17.32 -32.33 4.05
C GLU A 543 -18.15 -31.54 3.02
N VAL A 544 -18.07 -31.94 1.76
CA VAL A 544 -18.79 -31.30 0.67
C VAL A 544 -20.19 -31.90 0.60
N LEU A 545 -21.22 -31.08 0.86
CA LEU A 545 -22.61 -31.50 0.73
C LEU A 545 -23.12 -31.31 -0.70
N SER A 546 -22.75 -30.18 -1.31
CA SER A 546 -23.05 -29.89 -2.72
C SER A 546 -22.14 -28.78 -3.24
N PHE A 547 -22.03 -28.67 -4.56
CA PHE A 547 -21.30 -27.59 -5.22
C PHE A 547 -22.05 -27.06 -6.45
N LYS A 548 -21.68 -25.86 -6.88
CA LYS A 548 -22.13 -25.26 -8.13
C LYS A 548 -21.06 -24.35 -8.71
N VAL A 549 -20.71 -24.56 -9.97
CA VAL A 549 -19.86 -23.62 -10.73
C VAL A 549 -20.74 -22.50 -11.30
N LEU A 550 -20.32 -21.26 -11.09
CA LEU A 550 -21.00 -20.05 -11.54
C LEU A 550 -20.14 -19.34 -12.58
N LYS A 551 -20.71 -19.09 -13.76
CA LYS A 551 -20.07 -18.36 -14.88
C LYS A 551 -18.69 -18.93 -15.25
N ASP A 552 -18.49 -20.24 -15.07
CA ASP A 552 -17.23 -20.96 -15.34
C ASP A 552 -16.00 -20.36 -14.64
N LYS A 553 -16.21 -19.58 -13.57
CA LYS A 553 -15.14 -18.86 -12.86
C LYS A 553 -15.26 -18.90 -11.34
N HIS A 554 -16.42 -19.24 -10.78
CA HIS A 554 -16.59 -19.23 -9.33
C HIS A 554 -17.16 -20.55 -8.84
N LEU A 555 -16.55 -21.11 -7.80
CA LEU A 555 -17.01 -22.34 -7.17
C LEU A 555 -17.80 -21.98 -5.93
N LYS A 556 -19.09 -22.30 -5.93
CA LYS A 556 -19.94 -22.18 -4.74
C LYS A 556 -20.08 -23.55 -4.09
N LEU A 557 -19.88 -23.63 -2.77
CA LEU A 557 -19.93 -24.86 -1.99
C LEU A 557 -20.97 -24.73 -0.87
N SER A 558 -21.62 -25.83 -0.55
CA SER A 558 -22.36 -26.02 0.69
C SER A 558 -21.65 -27.12 1.48
N LEU A 559 -21.26 -26.81 2.72
CA LEU A 559 -20.27 -27.56 3.47
C LEU A 559 -20.83 -28.00 4.83
N ARG A 560 -20.32 -29.12 5.35
CA ARG A 560 -20.50 -29.55 6.74
C ARG A 560 -19.16 -29.49 7.46
N TYR A 561 -19.16 -28.91 8.66
CA TYR A 561 -18.03 -28.88 9.58
C TYR A 561 -18.38 -29.66 10.86
N PRO A 562 -17.41 -30.32 11.52
CA PRO A 562 -17.67 -31.04 12.77
C PRO A 562 -18.38 -30.18 13.81
N ASP A 563 -19.34 -30.77 14.52
CA ASP A 563 -20.14 -30.16 15.58
C ASP A 563 -21.00 -28.93 15.20
N VAL A 564 -20.96 -28.49 13.93
CA VAL A 564 -21.86 -27.46 13.38
C VAL A 564 -23.12 -28.12 12.83
N GLN A 565 -24.29 -27.73 13.36
CA GLN A 565 -25.57 -28.40 13.06
C GLN A 565 -26.24 -27.94 11.75
N TYR A 566 -25.70 -26.94 11.06
CA TYR A 566 -26.26 -26.37 9.85
C TYR A 566 -25.23 -26.33 8.71
N PRO A 567 -25.66 -26.37 7.43
CA PRO A 567 -24.77 -26.19 6.29
C PRO A 567 -24.12 -24.80 6.30
N ILE A 568 -22.85 -24.74 5.92
CA ILE A 568 -22.08 -23.52 5.79
C ILE A 568 -21.86 -23.24 4.30
N GLU A 569 -22.23 -22.04 3.87
CA GLU A 569 -22.03 -21.62 2.47
C GLU A 569 -20.63 -21.06 2.27
N ALA A 570 -19.96 -21.46 1.19
CA ALA A 570 -18.65 -20.94 0.82
C ALA A 570 -18.61 -20.56 -0.66
N ILE A 571 -17.77 -19.60 -1.01
CA ILE A 571 -17.54 -19.16 -2.39
C ILE A 571 -16.05 -18.95 -2.66
N TYR A 572 -15.55 -19.57 -3.72
CA TYR A 572 -14.20 -19.36 -4.24
C TYR A 572 -14.29 -18.61 -5.56
N PHE A 573 -13.86 -17.34 -5.56
CA PHE A 573 -13.87 -16.49 -6.74
C PHE A 573 -12.63 -16.73 -7.60
N ASN A 574 -12.83 -16.93 -8.91
CA ASN A 574 -11.76 -17.12 -9.89
C ASN A 574 -10.89 -18.33 -9.53
N PHE A 575 -11.53 -19.41 -9.08
CA PHE A 575 -10.84 -20.65 -8.77
C PHE A 575 -10.27 -21.28 -10.04
N ASP A 576 -9.12 -21.95 -9.91
CA ASP A 576 -8.62 -22.79 -10.99
C ASP A 576 -9.46 -24.08 -11.07
N SER A 577 -10.10 -24.28 -12.21
CA SER A 577 -10.88 -25.49 -12.47
C SER A 577 -10.06 -26.79 -12.39
N SER A 578 -8.73 -26.71 -12.57
CA SER A 578 -7.82 -27.84 -12.44
C SER A 578 -7.68 -28.34 -11.00
N GLU A 579 -7.91 -27.47 -10.01
CA GLU A 579 -7.79 -27.78 -8.57
C GLU A 579 -9.05 -28.46 -8.00
N TRP A 580 -10.15 -28.52 -8.77
CA TRP A 580 -11.44 -29.04 -8.31
C TRP A 580 -11.79 -30.40 -8.92
N ASP A 581 -12.10 -31.39 -8.06
CA ASP A 581 -12.74 -32.64 -8.45
C ASP A 581 -14.23 -32.62 -8.06
N TYR A 582 -15.12 -32.84 -9.03
CA TYR A 582 -16.57 -32.91 -8.78
C TYR A 582 -16.99 -34.05 -7.86
N ARG A 583 -16.10 -35.03 -7.62
CA ARG A 583 -16.29 -36.17 -6.69
C ARG A 583 -15.70 -35.92 -5.31
N ALA A 584 -15.15 -34.72 -5.05
CA ALA A 584 -14.58 -34.39 -3.76
C ALA A 584 -15.62 -34.53 -2.65
N GLU A 585 -15.40 -35.47 -1.72
CA GLU A 585 -16.22 -35.63 -0.52
C GLU A 585 -15.73 -34.73 0.62
N LYS A 586 -14.43 -34.40 0.62
CA LYS A 586 -13.78 -33.57 1.63
C LYS A 586 -12.80 -32.57 1.00
N VAL A 587 -12.72 -31.40 1.62
CA VAL A 587 -11.81 -30.32 1.22
C VAL A 587 -11.15 -29.70 2.43
N HIS A 588 -9.88 -29.34 2.29
CA HIS A 588 -9.21 -28.41 3.20
C HIS A 588 -9.30 -27.01 2.59
N LEU A 589 -9.90 -26.07 3.30
CA LEU A 589 -10.08 -24.69 2.85
C LEU A 589 -9.23 -23.74 3.68
N LEU A 590 -8.67 -22.72 3.03
CA LEU A 590 -8.23 -21.47 3.64
C LEU A 590 -9.26 -20.39 3.30
N PHE A 591 -9.82 -19.69 4.29
CA PHE A 591 -10.98 -18.82 4.09
C PHE A 591 -11.05 -17.62 5.04
N GLU A 592 -11.68 -16.54 4.58
CA GLU A 592 -12.12 -15.41 5.43
C GLU A 592 -13.61 -15.53 5.75
N LEU A 593 -14.06 -14.95 6.87
CA LEU A 593 -15.48 -14.87 7.21
C LEU A 593 -16.10 -13.60 6.62
N ALA A 594 -17.27 -13.73 5.99
CA ALA A 594 -18.02 -12.59 5.47
C ALA A 594 -19.52 -12.69 5.79
N ILE A 595 -20.18 -11.53 5.79
CA ILE A 595 -21.63 -11.43 5.90
C ILE A 595 -22.19 -11.32 4.49
N ASN A 596 -22.98 -12.32 4.09
CA ASN A 596 -23.77 -12.24 2.87
C ASN A 596 -25.15 -11.63 3.19
N GLU A 597 -25.50 -10.52 2.54
CA GLU A 597 -26.80 -9.86 2.68
C GLU A 597 -27.60 -9.98 1.39
N TRP A 598 -28.70 -10.74 1.42
CA TRP A 598 -29.57 -10.96 0.27
C TRP A 598 -31.05 -10.83 0.65
N ASN A 599 -31.80 -9.99 -0.07
CA ASN A 599 -33.21 -9.68 0.22
C ASN A 599 -33.45 -9.30 1.70
N GLY A 600 -32.52 -8.56 2.31
CA GLY A 600 -32.58 -8.13 3.71
C GLY A 600 -32.30 -9.23 4.74
N LYS A 601 -31.94 -10.45 4.32
CA LYS A 601 -31.46 -11.51 5.21
C LYS A 601 -29.94 -11.54 5.20
N LYS A 602 -29.34 -11.59 6.39
CA LYS A 602 -27.91 -11.78 6.58
C LYS A 602 -27.60 -13.24 6.91
N SER A 603 -26.51 -13.77 6.37
CA SER A 603 -25.99 -15.09 6.70
C SER A 603 -24.46 -15.07 6.71
N LEU A 604 -23.85 -16.00 7.46
CA LEU A 604 -22.42 -16.26 7.33
C LEU A 604 -22.12 -16.85 5.95
N GLN A 605 -21.00 -16.45 5.35
CA GLN A 605 -20.41 -17.06 4.16
C GLN A 605 -18.89 -17.12 4.31
N LEU A 606 -18.30 -18.25 3.92
CA LEU A 606 -16.84 -18.39 3.84
C LEU A 606 -16.35 -17.89 2.48
N MET A 607 -15.39 -16.98 2.49
CA MET A 607 -14.71 -16.46 1.31
C MET A 607 -13.43 -17.26 1.12
N VAL A 608 -13.48 -18.28 0.26
CA VAL A 608 -12.37 -19.20 0.03
C VAL A 608 -11.23 -18.47 -0.68
N LYS A 609 -10.02 -18.62 -0.15
CA LYS A 609 -8.76 -18.10 -0.71
C LYS A 609 -7.93 -19.21 -1.33
N ASP A 610 -8.03 -20.42 -0.80
CA ASP A 610 -7.33 -21.59 -1.30
C ASP A 610 -8.11 -22.88 -0.95
N LEU A 611 -7.95 -23.91 -1.77
CA LEU A 611 -8.67 -25.17 -1.66
C LEU A 611 -7.76 -26.34 -2.03
N ALA A 612 -7.75 -27.38 -1.19
CA ALA A 612 -7.22 -28.68 -1.56
C ALA A 612 -8.27 -29.78 -1.36
N VAL A 613 -8.53 -30.56 -2.40
CA VAL A 613 -9.32 -31.79 -2.29
C VAL A 613 -8.57 -32.80 -1.41
N ILE A 614 -9.29 -33.44 -0.50
CA ILE A 614 -8.76 -34.53 0.33
C ILE A 614 -9.28 -35.84 -0.25
N ILE A 615 -8.34 -36.68 -0.68
CA ILE A 615 -8.59 -38.00 -1.28
C ILE A 615 -8.74 -39.05 -0.18
#